data_AF-A0A520D5E0-F1
#
_entry.id   AF-A0A520D5E0-F1
#
_cell.length_a   1.000
_cell.length_b   1.000
_cell.length_c   1.000
_cell.angle_alpha   90.00
_cell.angle_beta   90.00
_cell.angle_gamma   90.00
#
_symmetry.space_group_name_H-M   'P 1'
#
loop_
_entity.id
_entity.type
_entity.pdbx_description
1 polymer ?
#
loop_
_entity_poly.entity_id
_entity_poly.type
_entity_poly.pdbx_seq_one_letter_code
_entity_poly.pdbx_strand_id
1 'polypeptide(L)' 'YTVQINTKDVQRENFRLTLSVSKNGYATLVATGNNKQPITFNGVLEEPKKKD' A
#
# COMPACT_ATOMS: atom_id res chain seq x y z
N TYR A 1 -4.08 11.85 -0.74
CA TYR A 1 -2.93 11.54 -1.61
C TYR A 1 -3.03 10.10 -2.06
N THR A 2 -2.65 9.81 -3.30
CA THR A 2 -2.59 8.44 -3.82
C THR A 2 -1.19 8.17 -4.32
N VAL A 3 -0.58 7.09 -3.82
CA VAL A 3 0.76 6.65 -4.20
C VAL A 3 0.64 5.27 -4.81
N GLN A 4 1.22 5.10 -5.99
CA GLN A 4 1.30 3.79 -6.65
C GLN A 4 2.74 3.30 -6.61
N ILE A 5 2.93 2.09 -6.11
CA ILE A 5 4.23 1.43 -6.03
C ILE A 5 4.15 0.18 -6.91
N ASN A 6 5.02 0.12 -7.92
CA ASN A 6 5.19 -1.05 -8.76
C ASN A 6 6.42 -1.80 -8.25
N THR A 7 6.25 -3.02 -7.73
CA THR A 7 7.39 -3.81 -7.27
C THR A 7 8.11 -4.42 -8.47
N LYS A 8 9.41 -4.17 -8.60
CA LYS A 8 10.23 -4.65 -9.73
C LYS A 8 10.77 -6.06 -9.50
N ASP A 9 10.77 -6.53 -8.26
CA ASP A 9 11.42 -7.79 -7.88
C ASP A 9 10.46 -8.73 -7.15
N VAL A 10 9.89 -9.66 -7.91
CA VAL A 10 9.22 -10.84 -7.38
C VAL A 10 9.30 -11.88 -8.49
N GLN A 11 10.23 -12.83 -8.37
CA GLN A 11 10.53 -13.88 -9.35
C GLN A 11 9.32 -14.76 -9.77
N ARG A 12 8.11 -14.49 -9.28
CA ARG A 12 6.87 -15.22 -9.61
C ARG A 12 5.63 -14.34 -9.83
N GLU A 13 5.50 -13.15 -9.23
CA GLU A 13 4.24 -12.38 -9.28
C GLU A 13 4.47 -10.86 -9.25
N ASN A 14 4.10 -10.15 -10.32
CA ASN A 14 4.11 -8.68 -10.30
C ASN A 14 2.98 -8.16 -9.40
N PHE A 15 3.33 -7.53 -8.28
CA PHE A 15 2.37 -6.83 -7.42
C PHE A 15 2.39 -5.32 -7.69
N ARG A 16 1.21 -4.76 -7.88
CA ARG A 16 0.98 -3.32 -7.88
C ARG A 16 0.28 -2.95 -6.58
N LEU A 17 0.90 -2.04 -5.84
CA LEU A 17 0.40 -1.53 -4.57
C LEU A 17 -0.14 -0.12 -4.78
N THR A 18 -1.38 0.13 -4.39
CA THR A 18 -2.01 1.45 -4.44
C THR A 18 -2.35 1.89 -3.02
N LEU A 19 -1.62 2.87 -2.51
CA LEU A 19 -1.85 3.47 -1.21
C LEU A 19 -2.66 4.75 -1.37
N SER A 20 -3.82 4.83 -0.72
CA SER A 20 -4.64 6.03 -0.65
C SER A 20 -4.66 6.54 0.78
N VAL A 21 -4.29 7.81 0.97
CA VAL A 21 -4.20 8.47 2.28
C VAL A 21 -5.13 9.66 2.32
N SER A 22 -6.02 9.68 3.32
CA SER A 22 -6.93 10.80 3.60
C SER A 22 -6.23 11.86 4.45
N LYS A 23 -6.79 13.08 4.48
CA LYS A 23 -6.28 14.18 5.33
C LYS A 23 -6.33 13.84 6.83
N ASN A 24 -7.15 12.88 7.21
CA ASN A 24 -7.42 12.52 8.59
C ASN A 24 -6.52 11.37 9.07
N GLY A 25 -5.50 10.98 8.28
CA GLY A 25 -4.57 9.91 8.61
C GLY A 25 -5.05 8.51 8.22
N TYR A 26 -6.33 8.32 7.88
CA TYR A 26 -6.81 7.02 7.38
C TYR A 26 -6.16 6.67 6.05
N ALA A 27 -5.70 5.43 5.96
CA ALA A 27 -4.94 4.89 4.87
C ALA A 27 -5.58 3.58 4.38
N THR A 28 -5.69 3.44 3.06
CA THR A 28 -6.10 2.20 2.42
C THR A 28 -5.01 1.76 1.46
N LEU A 29 -4.44 0.58 1.68
CA LEU A 29 -3.47 -0.04 0.79
C LEU A 29 -4.15 -1.18 0.03
N VAL A 30 -4.16 -1.09 -1.29
CA VAL A 30 -4.68 -2.15 -2.16
C VAL A 30 -3.50 -2.85 -2.83
N ALA A 31 -3.34 -4.14 -2.56
CA ALA A 31 -2.38 -4.99 -3.22
C ALA A 31 -3.06 -5.78 -4.35
N THR A 32 -2.69 -5.45 -5.60
CA THR A 32 -3.16 -6.14 -6.80
C THR A 32 -2.03 -7.02 -7.35
N GLY A 33 -2.22 -8.34 -7.32
CA GLY A 33 -1.35 -9.30 -8.00
C GLY A 33 -1.89 -9.67 -9.39
N ASN A 34 -1.04 -10.27 -10.22
CA ASN A 34 -1.46 -10.72 -11.55
C ASN A 34 -2.49 -11.85 -11.44
N ASN A 35 -3.66 -11.69 -12.06
CA ASN A 35 -4.76 -12.68 -12.07
C ASN A 35 -5.27 -13.16 -10.69
N LYS A 36 -5.05 -12.38 -9.62
CA LYS A 36 -5.54 -12.70 -8.27
C LYS A 36 -6.51 -11.64 -7.75
N GLN A 37 -7.35 -12.05 -6.81
CA GLN A 37 -8.23 -11.11 -6.12
C GLN A 37 -7.39 -10.07 -5.35
N PRO A 38 -7.68 -8.77 -5.50
CA PRO A 38 -7.01 -7.73 -4.72
C PRO A 38 -7.20 -7.92 -3.22
N ILE A 39 -6.16 -7.62 -2.45
CA ILE A 39 -6.23 -7.57 -0.99
C ILE A 39 -6.25 -6.11 -0.56
N THR A 40 -7.21 -5.75 0.28
CA THR A 40 -7.35 -4.40 0.82
C THR A 40 -6.99 -4.38 2.29
N PHE A 41 -6.03 -3.54 2.65
CA PHE A 41 -5.64 -3.24 4.02
C PHE A 41 -6.14 -1.84 4.36
N ASN A 42 -6.93 -1.74 5.43
CA ASN A 42 -7.38 -0.46 5.96
C ASN A 42 -6.66 -0.20 7.28
N GLY A 43 -6.19 1.02 7.47
CA GLY A 43 -5.45 1.40 8.66
C GLY A 43 -5.33 2.90 8.83
N VAL A 44 -4.48 3.30 9.76
CA VAL A 44 -4.11 4.68 10.00
C VAL A 44 -2.60 4.80 9.81
N LEU A 45 -2.17 5.80 9.05
CA LEU A 45 -0.76 6.16 8.92
C LEU A 45 -0.43 7.15 10.04
N GLU A 46 0.40 6.71 10.98
CA GLU A 46 1.00 7.58 11.98
C GLU A 46 2.47 7.81 11.60
N GLU A 47 2.96 9.03 11.80
CA GLU A 47 4.39 9.29 11.64
C GLU A 47 5.18 8.48 12.67
N PRO A 48 6.26 7.81 12.28
CA PRO A 48 7.08 7.05 13.21
C PRO A 48 7.60 8.00 14.28
N LYS A 49 7.29 7.71 15.54
CA LYS A 49 7.86 8.44 16.68
C LYS A 49 9.38 8.34 16.57
N LYS A 50 10.06 9.48 16.53
CA LYS A 50 11.53 9.52 16.57
C LYS A 50 11.97 8.66 17.77
N LYS A 51 12.81 7.66 17.51
CA LYS A 51 13.60 7.06 18.59
C LYS A 51 14.60 8.13 19.01
N ASP A 52 14.43 8.64 20.23
CA ASP A 52 15.53 9.27 20.98
C ASP A 52 16.68 8.27 21.15
#